data_AF-A0A318CUA0-F1
#
_entry.id   AF-A0A318CUA0-F1
#
_cell.length_a   1.000
_cell.length_b   1.000
_cell.length_c   1.000
_cell.angle_alpha   90.00
_cell.angle_beta   90.00
_cell.angle_gamma   90.00
#
_symmetry.space_group_name_H-M   'P 1'
#
loop_
_entity.id
_entity.type
_entity.pdbx_description
1 polymer ?
#
loop_
_entity_poly.entity_id
_entity_poly.type
_entity_poly.pdbx_seq_one_letter_code
_entity_poly.pdbx_strand_id
1 'polypeptide(L)'
;MKKLHIVLLLLVTCFAWNIMPSTCEAARQKGKVAAVVKEDTEICKALKDLLPDHGEEPCEIKGQISNLVLIQGTLPEKLEPEQSIILKVKGLGKFMAKVVFLTESDTTLNDIASALVKEEGGIIWRSEKDGPCILLKAEKEFLPPVGDDVSLKVKSARRILEGC
;
A
#
# COMPACT_ATOMS: atom_id res chain seq x y z
N MET A 1 -59.83 -42.58 -8.66
CA MET A 1 -60.14 -41.45 -9.57
C MET A 1 -58.83 -40.94 -10.15
N LYS A 2 -58.76 -40.87 -11.47
CA LYS A 2 -57.59 -40.56 -12.31
C LYS A 2 -57.60 -39.06 -12.66
N LYS A 3 -56.40 -38.46 -12.71
CA LYS A 3 -55.98 -37.36 -13.62
C LYS A 3 -56.63 -35.97 -13.44
N LEU A 4 -55.94 -34.98 -14.04
CA LEU A 4 -56.13 -33.52 -14.05
C LEU A 4 -55.32 -32.82 -12.92
N HIS A 5 -54.29 -32.01 -13.13
CA HIS A 5 -53.82 -31.31 -14.32
C HIS A 5 -52.29 -31.11 -14.32
N ILE A 6 -51.68 -31.58 -15.41
CA ILE A 6 -50.47 -31.03 -16.02
C ILE A 6 -50.85 -29.66 -16.64
N VAL A 7 -49.85 -28.79 -16.82
CA VAL A 7 -49.84 -27.57 -17.67
C VAL A 7 -49.97 -26.24 -16.90
N LEU A 8 -48.84 -25.78 -16.38
CA LEU A 8 -48.34 -24.40 -16.49
C LEU A 8 -46.87 -24.46 -16.01
N LEU A 9 -45.89 -24.97 -16.76
CA LEU A 9 -45.30 -24.41 -17.97
C LEU A 9 -45.17 -22.88 -17.92
N LEU A 10 -43.90 -22.47 -17.76
CA LEU A 10 -43.28 -21.19 -18.11
C LEU A 10 -43.31 -20.06 -17.08
N LEU A 11 -42.13 -19.41 -16.96
CA LEU A 11 -41.73 -18.26 -16.13
C LEU A 11 -41.21 -18.71 -14.75
N VAL A 12 -39.92 -18.84 -14.45
CA VAL A 12 -38.77 -18.03 -14.86
C VAL A 12 -37.49 -18.88 -14.76
N THR A 13 -36.95 -19.27 -15.92
CA THR A 13 -35.52 -19.46 -16.11
C THR A 13 -34.81 -18.10 -15.96
N CYS A 14 -33.54 -18.12 -15.57
CA CYS A 14 -32.63 -16.98 -15.38
C CYS A 14 -32.65 -16.36 -13.99
N PHE A 15 -31.94 -16.96 -13.05
CA PHE A 15 -30.64 -16.40 -12.70
C PHE A 15 -29.67 -17.55 -12.48
N ALA A 16 -28.95 -17.86 -13.56
CA ALA A 16 -27.72 -18.60 -13.49
C ALA A 16 -26.86 -17.95 -12.39
N TRP A 17 -26.69 -18.68 -11.30
CA TRP A 17 -25.70 -18.38 -10.28
C TRP A 17 -24.34 -18.63 -10.93
N ASN A 18 -23.90 -17.68 -11.77
CA ASN A 18 -22.51 -17.46 -12.11
C ASN A 18 -21.82 -16.98 -10.83
N ILE A 19 -21.62 -17.88 -9.86
CA ILE A 19 -20.48 -17.72 -8.97
C ILE A 19 -19.29 -18.19 -9.79
N MET A 20 -18.85 -17.26 -10.65
CA MET A 20 -17.49 -17.24 -11.13
C MET A 20 -16.61 -17.26 -9.88
N PRO A 21 -15.72 -18.26 -9.70
CA PRO A 21 -14.84 -18.27 -8.54
C PRO A 21 -13.98 -17.01 -8.62
N SER A 22 -14.19 -16.13 -7.64
CA SER A 22 -13.45 -14.90 -7.44
C SER A 22 -11.97 -15.23 -7.52
N THR A 23 -11.33 -14.74 -8.58
CA THR A 23 -9.89 -14.68 -8.71
C THR A 23 -9.32 -14.15 -7.40
N CYS A 24 -8.41 -14.93 -6.82
CA CYS A 24 -7.69 -14.67 -5.58
C CYS A 24 -7.44 -13.16 -5.41
N GLU A 25 -8.29 -12.50 -4.62
CA GLU A 25 -8.15 -11.07 -4.41
C GLU A 25 -6.94 -10.91 -3.48
N ALA A 26 -5.79 -10.54 -4.04
CA ALA A 26 -4.57 -10.35 -3.26
C ALA A 26 -4.89 -9.55 -1.98
N ALA A 27 -4.53 -10.12 -0.84
CA ALA A 27 -4.95 -9.65 0.48
C ALA A 27 -4.64 -8.15 0.62
N ARG A 28 -5.69 -7.37 0.91
CA ARG A 28 -5.54 -5.93 1.14
C ARG A 28 -4.99 -5.72 2.55
N GLN A 29 -3.80 -5.14 2.64
CA GLN A 29 -3.21 -4.74 3.90
C GLN A 29 -3.79 -3.39 4.32
N LYS A 30 -4.00 -3.18 5.62
CA LYS A 30 -4.64 -1.96 6.14
C LYS A 30 -3.65 -1.20 7.00
N GLY A 31 -3.72 0.11 6.90
CA GLY A 31 -2.99 1.04 7.74
C GLY A 31 -3.73 2.36 7.89
N LYS A 32 -3.14 3.23 8.70
CA LYS A 32 -3.64 4.56 8.99
C LYS A 32 -2.54 5.58 8.78
N VAL A 33 -2.90 6.73 8.22
CA VAL A 33 -1.99 7.88 8.11
C VAL A 33 -1.67 8.37 9.52
N ALA A 34 -0.45 8.13 9.97
CA ALA A 34 0.02 8.52 11.29
C ALA A 34 0.56 9.95 11.31
N ALA A 35 1.22 10.37 10.22
CA ALA A 35 1.77 11.71 10.10
C ALA A 35 1.94 12.13 8.64
N VAL A 36 1.95 13.45 8.43
CA VAL A 36 2.26 14.08 7.15
C VAL A 36 3.22 15.24 7.42
N VAL A 37 4.40 15.17 6.84
CA VAL A 37 5.42 16.21 6.86
C VAL A 37 5.40 16.90 5.51
N LYS A 38 5.22 18.21 5.51
CA LYS A 38 5.22 19.04 4.31
C LYS A 38 6.62 19.56 4.01
N GLU A 39 6.75 20.19 2.86
CA GLU A 39 8.00 20.72 2.30
C GLU A 39 8.84 21.56 3.27
N ASP A 40 10.10 21.77 2.89
CA ASP A 40 11.10 22.58 3.60
C ASP A 40 11.52 22.07 4.98
N THR A 41 11.16 20.83 5.33
CA THR A 41 11.62 20.17 6.55
C THR A 41 12.92 19.42 6.29
N GLU A 42 13.91 19.58 7.18
CA GLU A 42 15.16 18.82 7.12
C GLU A 42 14.90 17.32 7.27
N ILE A 43 15.46 16.52 6.36
CA ILE A 43 15.13 15.10 6.23
C ILE A 43 15.42 14.29 7.49
N CYS A 44 16.60 14.49 8.07
CA CYS A 44 17.02 13.78 9.27
C CYS A 44 16.19 14.16 10.49
N LYS A 45 15.77 15.43 10.60
CA LYS A 45 14.90 15.89 11.67
C LYS A 45 13.52 15.23 11.56
N ALA A 46 12.92 15.28 10.38
CA ALA A 46 11.62 14.66 10.15
C ALA A 46 11.65 13.14 10.38
N LEU A 47 12.71 12.45 9.93
CA LEU A 47 12.83 11.02 10.16
C LEU A 47 12.95 10.66 11.64
N LYS A 48 13.73 11.42 12.43
CA LYS A 48 13.79 11.22 13.88
C LYS A 48 12.43 11.39 14.56
N ASP A 49 11.65 12.38 14.13
CA ASP A 49 10.31 12.63 14.66
C ASP A 49 9.32 11.51 14.27
N LEU A 50 9.45 10.94 13.07
CA LEU A 50 8.56 9.91 12.54
C LEU A 50 8.94 8.48 12.95
N LEU A 51 10.23 8.22 13.15
CA LEU A 51 10.84 6.91 13.38
C LEU A 51 11.77 6.94 14.60
N PRO A 52 11.25 7.24 15.81
CA PRO A 52 12.08 7.36 17.01
C PRO A 52 12.78 6.04 17.40
N ASP A 53 12.26 4.91 16.93
CA ASP A 53 12.74 3.57 17.30
C ASP A 53 13.96 3.11 16.51
N HIS A 54 14.36 3.82 15.45
CA HIS A 54 15.61 3.53 14.70
C HIS A 54 16.88 4.02 15.45
N GLY A 55 16.77 4.22 16.76
CA GLY A 55 17.89 4.47 17.68
C GLY A 55 18.35 5.92 17.74
N GLU A 56 19.29 6.17 18.65
CA GLU A 56 19.97 7.46 18.82
C GLU A 56 21.04 7.73 17.73
N GLU A 57 21.16 6.84 16.73
CA GLU A 57 22.17 6.98 15.70
C GLU A 57 22.05 8.34 14.98
N PRO A 58 23.18 9.04 14.80
CA PRO A 58 23.16 10.33 14.15
C PRO A 58 22.78 10.17 12.68
N CYS A 59 21.68 10.82 12.30
CA CYS A 59 21.36 11.03 10.90
C CYS A 59 22.13 12.26 10.39
N GLU A 60 22.96 12.06 9.38
CA GLU A 60 23.91 13.06 8.84
C GLU A 60 23.62 13.43 7.38
N ILE A 61 22.60 12.82 6.77
CA ILE A 61 22.21 13.11 5.39
C ILE A 61 21.65 14.52 5.28
N LYS A 62 22.28 15.31 4.40
CA LYS A 62 21.81 16.64 4.04
C LYS A 62 20.71 16.54 2.99
N GLY A 63 19.59 17.21 3.24
CA GLY A 63 18.48 17.27 2.31
C GLY A 63 17.22 17.83 2.95
N GLN A 64 16.27 18.21 2.11
CA GLN A 64 14.92 18.60 2.52
C GLN A 64 13.92 17.60 1.97
N ILE A 65 12.83 17.41 2.71
CA ILE A 65 11.68 16.64 2.26
C ILE A 65 10.81 17.54 1.40
N SER A 66 10.30 17.02 0.28
CA SER A 66 9.22 17.66 -0.47
C SER A 66 7.88 17.39 0.20
N ASN A 67 7.47 16.14 0.32
CA ASN A 67 6.31 15.73 1.10
C ASN A 67 6.55 14.29 1.57
N LEU A 68 6.31 14.02 2.85
CA LEU A 68 6.51 12.69 3.44
C LEU A 68 5.29 12.28 4.25
N VAL A 69 4.73 11.12 3.90
CA VAL A 69 3.59 10.54 4.59
C VAL A 69 4.03 9.30 5.34
N LEU A 70 3.76 9.24 6.65
CA LEU A 70 3.92 8.03 7.44
C LEU A 70 2.58 7.31 7.56
N ILE A 71 2.57 6.04 7.15
CA ILE A 71 1.45 5.13 7.34
C ILE A 71 1.89 4.02 8.29
N GLN A 72 1.10 3.77 9.32
CA GLN A 72 1.28 2.62 10.21
C GLN A 72 0.23 1.56 9.88
N GLY A 73 0.65 0.32 9.66
CA GLY A 73 -0.28 -0.75 9.35
C GLY A 73 0.39 -2.08 9.03
N THR A 74 -0.40 -3.03 8.55
CA THR A 74 0.12 -4.34 8.14
C THR A 74 0.87 -4.23 6.80
N LEU A 75 1.90 -5.06 6.62
CA LEU A 75 2.65 -5.18 5.37
C LEU A 75 2.44 -6.56 4.74
N PRO A 76 2.51 -6.68 3.41
CA PRO A 76 2.57 -7.98 2.74
C PRO A 76 3.85 -8.73 3.13
N GLU A 77 3.78 -10.07 3.24
CA GLU A 77 4.92 -10.91 3.61
C GLU A 77 6.09 -10.83 2.63
N LYS A 78 5.81 -10.60 1.35
CA LYS A 78 6.81 -10.49 0.30
C LYS A 78 6.56 -9.25 -0.52
N LEU A 79 7.57 -8.40 -0.54
CA LEU A 79 7.67 -7.23 -1.41
C LEU A 79 9.07 -7.24 -2.03
N GLU A 80 9.14 -6.77 -3.26
CA GLU A 80 10.40 -6.58 -3.97
C GLU A 80 10.50 -5.10 -4.38
N PRO A 81 11.73 -4.56 -4.50
CA PRO A 81 11.93 -3.27 -5.13
C PRO A 81 11.25 -3.24 -6.50
N GLU A 82 10.84 -2.06 -6.92
CA GLU A 82 10.20 -1.77 -8.20
C GLU A 82 8.78 -2.33 -8.39
N GLN A 83 8.26 -3.08 -7.41
CA GLN A 83 6.89 -3.60 -7.48
C GLN A 83 5.86 -2.48 -7.44
N SER A 84 4.86 -2.58 -8.33
CA SER A 84 3.74 -1.65 -8.34
C SER A 84 2.74 -1.95 -7.22
N ILE A 85 2.38 -0.91 -6.50
CA ILE A 85 1.46 -0.91 -5.37
C ILE A 85 0.24 -0.04 -5.70
N ILE A 86 -0.93 -0.48 -5.27
CA ILE A 86 -2.16 0.31 -5.27
C ILE A 86 -2.44 0.71 -3.83
N LEU A 87 -2.40 2.01 -3.56
CA LEU A 87 -2.86 2.62 -2.32
C LEU A 87 -4.31 3.05 -2.53
N LYS A 88 -5.21 2.63 -1.65
CA LYS A 88 -6.61 3.06 -1.67
C LYS A 88 -6.93 3.78 -0.37
N VAL A 89 -7.34 5.03 -0.50
CA VAL A 89 -7.74 5.88 0.62
C VAL A 89 -9.25 6.07 0.54
N LYS A 90 -9.94 5.92 1.67
CA LYS A 90 -11.40 6.11 1.71
C LYS A 90 -11.72 7.56 1.38
N GLY A 91 -12.61 7.81 0.42
CA GLY A 91 -13.00 9.16 0.00
C GLY A 91 -12.08 9.83 -1.04
N LEU A 92 -10.78 9.51 -1.07
CA LEU A 92 -9.83 10.08 -2.04
C LEU A 92 -9.56 9.16 -3.25
N GLY A 93 -9.94 7.88 -3.17
CA GLY A 93 -9.86 6.95 -4.29
C GLY A 93 -8.60 6.10 -4.29
N LYS A 94 -8.00 5.88 -5.47
CA LYS A 94 -6.87 4.97 -5.68
C LYS A 94 -5.67 5.74 -6.23
N PHE A 95 -4.50 5.43 -5.68
CA PHE A 95 -3.21 5.98 -6.07
C PHE A 95 -2.28 4.83 -6.44
N MET A 96 -1.54 5.03 -7.52
CA MET A 96 -0.48 4.11 -7.91
C MET A 96 0.82 4.55 -7.25
N ALA A 97 1.55 3.59 -6.71
CA ALA A 97 2.86 3.80 -6.14
C ALA A 97 3.78 2.63 -6.50
N LYS A 98 5.07 2.79 -6.21
CA LYS A 98 6.09 1.77 -6.45
C LYS A 98 6.94 1.62 -5.22
N VAL A 99 7.33 0.39 -4.88
CA VAL A 99 8.33 0.12 -3.85
C VAL A 99 9.68 0.61 -4.35
N VAL A 100 10.31 1.54 -3.63
CA VAL A 100 11.65 2.04 -3.99
C VAL A 100 12.72 1.60 -3.01
N PHE A 101 12.35 1.25 -1.77
CA PHE A 101 13.28 0.76 -0.78
C PHE A 101 12.55 -0.11 0.26
N LEU A 102 13.26 -1.12 0.77
CA LEU A 102 12.81 -2.04 1.81
C LEU A 102 13.83 -1.99 2.94
N THR A 103 13.39 -1.81 4.18
CA THR A 103 14.31 -1.88 5.32
C THR A 103 14.61 -3.33 5.67
N GLU A 104 15.87 -3.62 5.94
CA GLU A 104 16.38 -4.85 6.52
C GLU A 104 16.69 -4.64 8.01
N SER A 105 17.12 -5.69 8.72
CA SER A 105 17.36 -5.67 10.17
C SER A 105 18.46 -4.70 10.61
N ASP A 106 19.39 -4.36 9.72
CA ASP A 106 20.54 -3.48 9.94
C ASP A 106 20.37 -2.10 9.30
N THR A 107 19.19 -1.78 8.77
CA THR A 107 18.94 -0.49 8.11
C THR A 107 18.95 0.67 9.09
N THR A 108 19.81 1.66 8.81
CA THR A 108 19.97 2.87 9.62
C THR A 108 19.04 4.00 9.16
N LEU A 109 18.90 5.05 9.99
CA LEU A 109 18.23 6.29 9.57
C LEU A 109 18.89 6.95 8.35
N ASN A 110 20.23 6.84 8.23
CA ASN A 110 20.96 7.38 7.09
C ASN A 110 20.64 6.66 5.78
N ASP A 111 20.38 5.35 5.84
CA ASP A 111 19.98 4.58 4.66
C ASP A 111 18.60 5.01 4.17
N ILE A 112 17.65 5.17 5.10
CA ILE A 112 16.29 5.66 4.80
C ILE A 112 16.35 7.09 4.24
N ALA A 113 17.11 7.98 4.88
CA ALA A 113 17.29 9.35 4.41
C ALA A 113 17.93 9.39 3.02
N SER A 114 18.96 8.57 2.78
CA SER A 114 19.60 8.44 1.48
C SER A 114 18.64 7.94 0.42
N ALA A 115 17.80 6.96 0.74
CA ALA A 115 16.80 6.42 -0.17
C ALA A 115 15.74 7.47 -0.53
N LEU A 116 15.25 8.24 0.44
CA LEU A 116 14.32 9.34 0.21
C LEU A 116 14.90 10.40 -0.77
N VAL A 117 16.17 10.77 -0.59
CA VAL A 117 16.84 11.75 -1.48
C VAL A 117 17.07 11.18 -2.88
N LYS A 118 17.52 9.92 -2.99
CA LYS A 118 17.90 9.32 -4.28
C LYS A 118 16.69 8.88 -5.11
N GLU A 119 15.72 8.25 -4.47
CA GLU A 119 14.58 7.63 -5.14
C GLU A 119 13.36 8.55 -5.21
N GLU A 120 13.40 9.69 -4.50
CA GLU A 120 12.27 10.61 -4.32
C GLU A 120 11.06 9.89 -3.71
N GLY A 121 11.31 9.04 -2.71
CA GLY A 121 10.25 8.39 -1.93
C GLY A 121 9.43 9.43 -1.17
N GLY A 122 8.09 9.31 -1.21
CA GLY A 122 7.18 10.25 -0.56
C GLY A 122 6.32 9.62 0.54
N ILE A 123 6.44 8.31 0.74
CA ILE A 123 5.60 7.55 1.67
C ILE A 123 6.46 6.52 2.39
N ILE A 124 6.43 6.53 3.71
CA ILE A 124 6.96 5.47 4.56
C ILE A 124 5.77 4.66 5.07
N TRP A 125 5.77 3.36 4.80
CA TRP A 125 4.80 2.44 5.39
C TRP A 125 5.51 1.57 6.41
N ARG A 126 5.18 1.76 7.69
CA ARG A 126 5.78 1.08 8.83
C ARG A 126 4.87 -0.02 9.35
N SER A 127 5.43 -1.20 9.59
CA SER A 127 4.75 -2.29 10.27
C SER A 127 4.46 -1.94 11.74
N GLU A 128 3.27 -2.26 12.24
CA GLU A 128 2.86 -2.00 13.64
C GLU A 128 3.69 -2.75 14.70
N LYS A 129 4.45 -3.79 14.34
CA LYS A 129 5.15 -4.69 15.27
C LYS A 129 6.67 -4.47 15.33
N ASP A 130 7.13 -3.23 15.46
CA ASP A 130 8.57 -2.89 15.38
C ASP A 130 9.28 -3.59 14.20
N GLY A 131 8.55 -3.63 13.10
CA GLY A 131 8.88 -4.45 11.95
C GLY A 131 9.45 -3.62 10.81
N PRO A 132 9.65 -4.26 9.64
CA PRO A 132 10.18 -3.58 8.47
C PRO A 132 9.30 -2.38 8.08
N CYS A 133 9.95 -1.36 7.56
CA CYS A 133 9.33 -0.28 6.82
C CYS A 133 9.62 -0.47 5.33
N ILE A 134 8.77 0.11 4.51
CA ILE A 134 9.02 0.24 3.08
C ILE A 134 8.89 1.71 2.69
N LEU A 135 9.68 2.13 1.71
CA LEU A 135 9.50 3.42 1.07
C LEU A 135 8.80 3.22 -0.27
N LEU A 136 7.79 4.05 -0.49
CA LEU A 136 7.04 4.09 -1.73
C LEU A 136 7.19 5.45 -2.40
N LYS A 137 7.28 5.42 -3.73
CA LYS A 137 7.14 6.58 -4.60
C LYS A 137 5.77 6.53 -5.26
N ALA A 138 4.93 7.53 -5.02
CA ALA A 138 3.65 7.66 -5.68
C ALA A 138 3.83 8.23 -7.10
N GLU A 139 3.04 7.76 -8.07
CA GLU A 139 3.06 8.29 -9.45
C GLU A 139 2.50 9.72 -9.55
N LYS A 140 1.70 10.11 -8.55
CA LYS A 140 1.09 11.44 -8.41
C LYS A 140 1.22 11.88 -6.96
N GLU A 141 0.99 13.16 -6.71
CA GLU A 141 0.95 13.69 -5.35
C GLU A 141 0.01 12.87 -4.45
N PHE A 142 0.53 12.50 -3.28
CA PHE A 142 -0.17 11.69 -2.29
C PHE A 142 -0.07 12.37 -0.93
N LEU A 143 -1.12 13.09 -0.55
CA LEU A 143 -1.20 13.88 0.69
C LEU A 143 -2.55 13.67 1.40
N PRO A 144 -2.87 12.44 1.84
CA PRO A 144 -4.07 12.20 2.62
C PRO A 144 -4.00 12.91 3.99
N PRO A 145 -5.14 13.34 4.56
CA PRO A 145 -5.21 13.80 5.94
C PRO A 145 -4.68 12.79 6.97
N VAL A 146 -4.13 13.29 8.08
CA VAL A 146 -3.78 12.47 9.24
C VAL A 146 -5.03 11.80 9.80
N GLY A 147 -4.93 10.50 10.09
CA GLY A 147 -6.03 9.68 10.60
C GLY A 147 -6.80 8.90 9.53
N ASP A 148 -6.59 9.18 8.25
CA ASP A 148 -7.26 8.48 7.15
C ASP A 148 -6.88 7.00 7.07
N ASP A 149 -7.86 6.17 6.72
CA ASP A 149 -7.65 4.76 6.45
C ASP A 149 -7.08 4.55 5.05
N VAL A 150 -5.92 3.89 4.98
CA VAL A 150 -5.25 3.52 3.74
C VAL A 150 -5.16 2.01 3.65
N SER A 151 -5.54 1.45 2.51
CA SER A 151 -5.27 0.05 2.21
C SER A 151 -4.24 -0.10 1.10
N LEU A 152 -3.29 -1.00 1.30
CA LEU A 152 -2.23 -1.34 0.36
C LEU A 152 -2.56 -2.66 -0.33
N LYS A 153 -2.37 -2.70 -1.64
CA LYS A 153 -2.48 -3.91 -2.45
C LYS A 153 -1.33 -3.99 -3.44
N VAL A 154 -0.59 -5.09 -3.44
CA VAL A 154 0.42 -5.37 -4.47
C VAL A 154 -0.30 -5.67 -5.79
N LYS A 155 0.11 -5.00 -6.87
CA LYS A 155 -0.41 -5.28 -8.21
C LYS A 155 0.22 -6.57 -8.69
N SER A 156 -0.56 -7.64 -8.75
CA SER A 156 -0.11 -8.89 -9.38
C SER A 156 0.31 -8.59 -10.82
N ALA A 157 1.50 -9.02 -11.22
CA ALA A 157 1.82 -9.16 -12.63
C ALA A 157 0.69 -9.97 -13.28
N ARG A 158 0.07 -9.44 -14.35
CA ARG A 158 -0.89 -10.23 -15.13
C ARG A 158 -0.15 -11.51 -15.51
N ARG A 159 -0.62 -12.67 -15.04
CA ARG A 159 -0.28 -13.93 -15.72
C ARG A 159 -0.65 -13.69 -17.17
N ILE A 160 0.34 -13.67 -18.05
CA ILE A 160 0.10 -13.84 -19.47
C ILE A 160 -0.55 -15.22 -19.53
N LEU A 161 -1.86 -15.26 -19.74
CA LEU A 161 -2.50 -16.45 -20.25
C LEU A 161 -1.89 -16.60 -21.63
N GLU A 162 -0.83 -17.41 -21.75
CA GLU A 162 -0.43 -17.97 -23.04
C GLU A 162 -1.67 -18.67 -23.57
N GLY A 163 -2.30 -18.03 -24.56
CA GLY A 163 -3.53 -18.48 -25.16
C GLY A 163 -3.25 -19.50 -26.23
N CYS A 164 -3.95 -20.63 -26.10
CA CYS A 164 -4.17 -21.75 -27.02
C CYS A 164 -3.03 -22.75 -27.23
#